data_AF-A0A0N0SN57-F1
#
_entry.id   AF-A0A0N0SN57-F1
#
_cell.length_a   1.000
_cell.length_b   1.000
_cell.length_c   1.000
_cell.angle_alpha   90.00
_cell.angle_beta   90.00
_cell.angle_gamma   90.00
#
_symmetry.space_group_name_H-M   'P 1'
#
loop_
_entity.id
_entity.type
_entity.pdbx_description
1 polymer ?
#
loop_
_entity_poly.entity_id
_entity_poly.type
_entity_poly.pdbx_seq_one_letter_code
_entity_poly.pdbx_strand_id
1 'polypeptide(L)'
;MFDHGPEGASVDVARIMESLAEQGITVLFKADAERMREGVKPWTFVASGAPVHEDLLVRTDGVSVEACLDVCLPRLREFGLVIPE
;
A
#
# COMPACT_ATOMS: atom_id res chain seq x y z
N MET A 1 20.92 -27.60 -7.84
CA MET A 1 19.72 -27.01 -8.47
C MET A 1 18.69 -26.96 -7.37
N PHE A 2 18.65 -25.85 -6.62
CA PHE A 2 17.69 -25.70 -5.55
C PHE A 2 16.40 -25.22 -6.19
N ASP A 3 15.38 -26.07 -6.12
CA ASP A 3 14.02 -25.73 -6.46
C ASP A 3 13.55 -24.67 -5.44
N HIS A 4 13.66 -23.40 -5.81
CA HIS A 4 12.91 -22.33 -5.14
C HIS A 4 11.51 -22.40 -5.72
N GLY A 5 10.67 -23.30 -5.17
CA GLY A 5 9.22 -23.22 -5.34
C GLY A 5 8.76 -21.80 -5.06
N PRO A 6 7.69 -21.31 -5.72
CA PRO A 6 7.40 -19.88 -5.83
C PRO A 6 7.36 -19.29 -4.42
N GLU A 7 8.43 -18.56 -4.07
CA GLU A 7 8.48 -17.69 -2.90
C GLU A 7 7.23 -16.84 -3.04
N GLY A 8 6.23 -17.08 -2.18
CA GLY A 8 4.91 -16.50 -2.32
C GLY A 8 5.07 -15.02 -2.61
N ALA A 9 4.67 -14.62 -3.82
CA ALA A 9 5.16 -13.40 -4.45
C ALA A 9 5.18 -12.26 -3.43
N SER A 10 6.36 -11.91 -2.94
CA SER A 10 6.50 -10.84 -1.97
C SER A 10 6.01 -9.59 -2.68
N VAL A 11 4.92 -9.00 -2.18
CA VAL A 11 4.34 -7.83 -2.81
C VAL A 11 5.40 -6.74 -2.91
N ASP A 12 5.70 -6.32 -4.14
CA ASP A 12 6.68 -5.27 -4.39
C ASP A 12 6.04 -3.91 -4.11
N VAL A 13 6.12 -3.50 -2.84
CA VAL A 13 5.58 -2.22 -2.36
C VAL A 13 6.18 -1.04 -3.11
N ALA A 14 7.47 -1.10 -3.44
CA ALA A 14 8.14 -0.01 -4.16
C ALA A 14 7.53 0.16 -5.55
N ARG A 15 7.36 -0.95 -6.28
CA ARG A 15 6.71 -0.94 -7.60
C ARG A 15 5.28 -0.42 -7.57
N ILE A 16 4.50 -0.79 -6.54
CA ILE A 16 3.14 -0.26 -6.35
C ILE A 16 3.18 1.26 -6.10
N MET A 17 4.08 1.73 -5.23
CA MET A 17 4.22 3.14 -4.91
C MET A 17 4.67 3.96 -6.13
N GLU A 18 5.60 3.44 -6.93
CA GLU A 18 6.06 4.06 -8.18
C GLU A 18 4.90 4.20 -9.18
N SER A 19 4.13 3.13 -9.40
CA SER A 19 2.98 3.16 -10.31
C SER A 19 1.91 4.17 -9.86
N LEU A 20 1.68 4.30 -8.56
CA LEU A 20 0.78 5.31 -8.00
C LEU A 20 1.31 6.74 -8.22
N ALA A 21 2.60 6.96 -8.00
CA ALA A 21 3.25 8.25 -8.21
C ALA A 21 3.22 8.68 -9.69
N GLU A 22 3.42 7.75 -10.63
CA GLU A 22 3.29 7.98 -12.08
C GLU A 22 1.88 8.45 -12.48
N GLN A 23 0.86 8.08 -11.70
CA GLN A 23 -0.53 8.47 -11.90
C GLN A 23 -0.92 9.76 -11.16
N GLY A 24 0.03 10.45 -10.53
CA GLY A 24 -0.20 11.70 -9.80
C GLY A 24 -0.64 11.51 -8.33
N ILE A 25 -0.59 10.28 -7.82
CA ILE A 25 -0.94 9.98 -6.43
C ILE A 25 0.29 10.07 -5.55
N THR A 26 0.21 10.87 -4.50
CA THR A 26 1.19 10.89 -3.41
C THR A 26 0.92 9.74 -2.46
N VAL A 27 1.94 8.94 -2.15
CA VAL A 27 1.82 7.76 -1.29
C VAL A 27 2.79 7.88 -0.11
N LEU A 28 2.31 7.53 1.08
CA LEU A 28 3.12 7.37 2.29
C LEU A 28 2.88 5.98 2.89
N PHE A 29 3.98 5.25 3.09
CA PHE A 29 4.00 4.05 3.91
C PHE A 29 4.82 4.33 5.17
N LYS A 30 4.24 4.11 6.35
CA LYS A 30 4.90 4.36 7.63
C LYS A 30 4.82 3.13 8.53
N ALA A 31 5.96 2.74 9.09
CA ALA A 31 6.05 1.87 10.27
C ALA A 31 6.19 2.73 11.53
N ASP A 32 5.32 2.51 12.49
CA ASP A 32 5.28 3.26 13.74
C ASP A 32 5.86 2.42 14.90
N ALA A 33 7.03 2.81 15.39
CA ALA A 33 7.78 2.04 16.39
C ALA A 33 7.07 1.96 17.75
N GLU A 34 6.33 2.99 18.14
CA GLU A 34 5.54 2.97 19.38
C GLU A 34 4.42 1.94 19.27
N ARG A 35 3.66 2.01 18.17
CA ARG A 35 2.60 1.04 17.87
C ARG A 35 3.11 -0.39 17.73
N MET A 36 4.33 -0.59 17.21
CA MET A 36 4.97 -1.91 17.17
C MET A 36 5.21 -2.45 18.57
N ARG A 37 5.72 -1.59 19.48
CA ARG A 37 5.98 -1.97 20.87
C ARG A 37 4.71 -2.25 21.65
N GLU A 38 3.63 -1.55 21.33
CA GLU A 38 2.30 -1.75 21.94
C GLU A 38 1.54 -2.96 21.35
N GLY A 39 2.04 -3.58 20.28
CA GLY A 39 1.41 -4.74 19.65
C GLY A 39 0.08 -4.41 18.95
N VAL A 40 -0.11 -3.14 18.52
CA VAL A 40 -1.31 -2.70 17.79
C VAL A 40 -1.06 -2.77 16.27
N LYS A 41 -1.72 -1.93 15.46
CA LYS A 41 -1.50 -1.83 14.00
C LYS A 41 -0.37 -0.82 13.70
N PRO A 42 0.89 -1.24 13.48
CA PRO A 42 1.99 -0.29 13.36
C PRO A 42 2.14 0.29 11.96
N TRP A 43 1.51 -0.31 10.95
CA TRP A 43 1.64 0.13 9.57
C TRP A 43 0.52 1.10 9.23
N THR A 44 0.88 2.20 8.60
CA THR A 44 -0.08 3.15 8.02
C THR A 44 0.26 3.36 6.56
N PHE A 45 -0.74 3.13 5.70
CA PHE A 45 -0.74 3.51 4.30
C PHE A 45 -1.60 4.76 4.12
N VAL A 46 -1.09 5.76 3.42
CA VAL A 46 -1.84 6.94 2.98
C VAL A 46 -1.63 7.13 1.48
N ALA A 47 -2.72 7.35 0.74
CA ALA A 47 -2.69 7.79 -0.64
C ALA A 47 -3.58 9.03 -0.81
N SER A 48 -3.06 10.05 -1.49
CA SER A 48 -3.79 11.28 -1.78
C SER A 48 -3.35 11.92 -3.09
N GLY A 49 -4.26 12.63 -3.77
CA GLY A 49 -3.94 13.37 -4.99
C GLY A 49 -4.94 13.19 -6.13
N ALA A 50 -4.73 13.97 -7.19
CA ALA A 50 -5.48 13.92 -8.44
C ALA A 50 -4.93 12.81 -9.35
N PRO A 51 -5.70 12.23 -10.31
CA PRO A 51 -6.91 12.78 -10.95
C PRO A 51 -8.24 12.40 -10.29
N VAL A 52 -8.20 11.68 -9.17
CA VAL A 52 -9.39 11.01 -8.65
C VAL A 52 -10.37 11.96 -7.97
N HIS A 53 -9.90 12.93 -7.17
CA HIS A 53 -10.63 14.09 -6.64
C HIS A 53 -9.67 14.89 -5.75
N GLU A 54 -9.84 16.22 -5.62
CA GLU A 54 -9.06 17.05 -4.67
C GLU A 54 -9.21 16.58 -3.20
N ASP A 55 -10.27 15.82 -2.89
CA ASP A 55 -10.57 15.24 -1.58
C ASP A 55 -10.18 13.76 -1.42
N LEU A 56 -9.52 13.12 -2.40
CA LEU A 56 -9.11 11.73 -2.23
C LEU A 56 -8.03 11.63 -1.14
N LEU A 57 -8.41 11.11 0.02
CA LEU A 57 -7.52 10.71 1.10
C LEU A 57 -7.86 9.27 1.53
N VAL A 58 -7.14 8.29 1.00
CA VAL A 58 -7.25 6.90 1.42
C VAL A 58 -6.21 6.65 2.51
N ARG A 59 -6.66 6.44 3.75
CA ARG A 59 -5.80 6.04 4.86
C ARG A 59 -6.22 4.68 5.40
N THR A 60 -5.25 3.78 5.57
CA THR A 60 -5.45 2.44 6.14
C THR A 60 -4.36 2.14 7.15
N ASP A 61 -4.76 1.67 8.33
CA ASP A 61 -3.82 1.13 9.32
C ASP A 61 -3.90 -0.40 9.35
N GLY A 62 -2.75 -1.08 9.43
CA GLY A 62 -2.62 -2.53 9.33
C GLY A 62 -1.61 -3.13 10.31
N VAL A 63 -1.77 -4.43 10.59
CA VAL A 63 -0.83 -5.21 11.43
C VAL A 63 0.41 -5.63 10.65
N SER A 64 0.32 -5.67 9.32
CA SER A 64 1.42 -5.93 8.39
C SER A 64 1.29 -5.03 7.15
N VAL A 65 2.31 -5.07 6.28
CA VAL A 65 2.30 -4.38 4.99
C VAL A 65 1.17 -4.91 4.11
N GLU A 66 1.06 -6.22 4.01
CA GLU A 66 0.07 -6.94 3.20
C GLU A 66 -1.35 -6.61 3.67
N ALA A 67 -1.59 -6.58 4.98
CA ALA A 67 -2.89 -6.23 5.54
C ALA A 67 -3.30 -4.78 5.22
N CYS A 68 -2.35 -3.86 5.07
CA CYS A 68 -2.64 -2.51 4.56
C CYS A 68 -3.04 -2.55 3.08
N LEU A 69 -2.29 -3.30 2.27
CA LEU A 69 -2.49 -3.39 0.82
C LEU A 69 -3.79 -4.10 0.43
N ASP A 70 -4.16 -5.18 1.12
CA ASP A 70 -5.41 -5.90 0.91
C ASP A 70 -6.63 -5.00 1.06
N VAL A 71 -6.55 -3.96 1.89
CA VAL A 71 -7.64 -3.01 2.12
C VAL A 71 -7.54 -1.80 1.18
N CYS A 72 -6.33 -1.26 0.94
CA CYS A 72 -6.20 -0.03 0.17
C CYS A 72 -6.21 -0.26 -1.35
N LEU A 73 -5.61 -1.33 -1.86
CA LEU A 73 -5.50 -1.57 -3.31
C LEU A 73 -6.87 -1.72 -3.99
N PRO A 74 -7.85 -2.46 -3.44
CA PRO A 74 -9.18 -2.52 -4.04
C PRO A 74 -9.83 -1.14 -4.13
N ARG A 75 -9.73 -0.32 -3.06
CA ARG A 75 -10.28 1.04 -3.05
C ARG A 75 -9.65 1.93 -4.10
N LEU A 76 -8.32 1.87 -4.25
CA LEU A 76 -7.60 2.63 -5.28
C LEU A 76 -8.02 2.21 -6.69
N ARG A 77 -8.30 0.92 -6.91
CA ARG A 77 -8.84 0.42 -8.19
C ARG A 77 -10.26 0.91 -8.47
N GLU A 78 -11.12 1.03 -7.44
CA GLU A 78 -12.47 1.62 -7.58
C GLU A 78 -12.40 3.09 -8.04
N PHE A 79 -11.31 3.78 -7.72
CA PHE A 79 -11.01 5.13 -8.16
C PHE A 79 -10.39 5.22 -9.57
N GLY A 80 -10.23 4.09 -10.26
CA GLY A 80 -9.70 4.04 -11.62
C GLY A 80 -8.17 4.01 -11.70
N LEU A 81 -7.47 3.82 -10.57
CA LEU A 81 -6.01 3.70 -10.56
C LEU A 81 -5.57 2.31 -11.03
N VAL A 82 -4.56 2.29 -11.87
CA VAL A 82 -3.89 1.06 -12.33
C VAL A 82 -2.90 0.64 -11.26
N ILE A 83 -3.07 -0.57 -10.72
CA ILE A 83 -2.18 -1.13 -9.70
C ILE A 83 -1.58 -2.43 -10.24
N PRO A 84 -0.25 -2.56 -10.27
CA PRO A 84 0.41 -3.79 -10.72
C PRO A 84 0.06 -4.99 -9.81
N GLU A 85 0.06 -6.19 -10.40
CA GLU A 85 -0.01 -7.46 -9.68
C GLU A 85 1.34 -7.84 -9.06
#